data_AF-A0A0Q6BYX4-F1
#
_entry.id   AF-A0A0Q6BYX4-F1
#
_cell.length_a   1.000
_cell.length_b   1.000
_cell.length_c   1.000
_cell.angle_alpha   90.00
_cell.angle_beta   90.00
_cell.angle_gamma   90.00
#
_symmetry.space_group_name_H-M   'P 1'
#
loop_
_entity.id
_entity.type
_entity.pdbx_description
1 polymer ?
#
loop_
_entity_poly.entity_id
_entity_poly.type
_entity_poly.pdbx_seq_one_letter_code
_entity_poly.pdbx_strand_id
1 'polypeptide(L)'
;MDDEASATKNAFPGKASKIDRLAVRDEDFADLCRDFDLAVSEHRSWSDSKAPERGERLSEYATLIDELKGEIERALVTADVVHLKPHASRRR
;
A
#
# COMPACT_ATOMS: atom_id res chain seq x y z
N MET A 1 -9.87 20.45 -0.86
CA MET A 1 -8.74 19.53 -0.90
C MET A 1 -9.22 18.38 -1.73
N ASP A 2 -8.99 18.45 -3.04
CA ASP A 2 -9.32 17.36 -3.94
C ASP A 2 -8.75 16.08 -3.37
N ASP A 3 -9.57 15.04 -3.31
CA ASP A 3 -9.18 13.67 -3.07
C ASP A 3 -8.10 13.29 -4.08
N GLU A 4 -6.84 13.67 -3.83
CA GLU A 4 -5.72 13.05 -4.48
C GLU A 4 -5.77 11.59 -4.04
N ALA A 5 -6.42 10.79 -4.87
CA ALA A 5 -6.71 9.42 -4.57
C ALA A 5 -5.37 8.71 -4.37
N SER A 6 -5.07 8.39 -3.10
CA SER A 6 -3.87 7.66 -2.68
C SER A 6 -3.63 6.52 -3.68
N ALA A 7 -2.39 6.43 -4.20
CA ALA A 7 -2.03 5.40 -5.16
C ALA A 7 -2.31 4.01 -4.59
N THR A 8 -2.14 3.84 -3.29
CA THR A 8 -2.51 2.65 -2.53
C THR A 8 -4.00 2.34 -2.70
N LYS A 9 -4.89 3.31 -2.46
CA LYS A 9 -6.34 3.08 -2.63
C LYS A 9 -6.74 2.78 -4.07
N ASN A 10 -6.06 3.38 -5.04
CA ASN A 10 -6.26 3.09 -6.47
C ASN A 10 -5.76 1.68 -6.86
N ALA A 11 -4.68 1.20 -6.24
CA ALA A 11 -4.13 -0.13 -6.48
C ALA A 11 -5.01 -1.26 -5.91
N PHE A 12 -5.86 -0.95 -4.93
CA PHE A 12 -6.74 -1.91 -4.25
C PHE A 12 -8.22 -1.47 -4.27
N PRO A 13 -8.86 -1.46 -5.45
CA PRO A 13 -10.26 -1.11 -5.56
C PRO A 13 -11.13 -2.01 -4.67
N GLY A 14 -12.07 -1.42 -3.95
CA GLY A 14 -12.94 -2.12 -2.99
C GLY A 14 -12.33 -2.38 -1.61
N LYS A 15 -11.03 -2.11 -1.40
CA LYS A 15 -10.38 -2.22 -0.07
C LYS A 15 -10.11 -0.86 0.59
N ALA A 16 -10.49 0.26 -0.02
CA ALA A 16 -10.21 1.63 0.47
C ALA A 16 -10.59 1.83 1.95
N SER A 17 -11.83 1.54 2.34
CA SER A 17 -12.26 1.70 3.75
C SER A 17 -11.54 0.75 4.72
N LYS A 18 -10.97 -0.36 4.24
CA LYS A 18 -10.17 -1.26 5.07
C LYS A 18 -8.75 -0.73 5.24
N ILE A 19 -8.16 -0.20 4.16
CA ILE A 19 -6.87 0.49 4.19
C ILE A 19 -6.94 1.67 5.16
N ASP A 20 -7.95 2.54 5.04
CA ASP A 20 -8.11 3.70 5.94
C ASP A 20 -8.21 3.25 7.41
N ARG A 21 -9.02 2.22 7.70
CA ARG A 21 -9.15 1.68 9.07
C ARG A 21 -7.91 1.01 9.60
N LEU A 22 -7.08 0.40 8.76
CA LEU A 22 -5.84 -0.25 9.20
C LEU A 22 -4.76 0.81 9.44
N ALA A 23 -4.58 1.76 8.52
CA ALA A 23 -3.60 2.84 8.63
C ALA A 23 -3.83 3.73 9.86
N VAL A 24 -5.08 3.90 10.32
CA VAL A 24 -5.36 4.67 11.55
C VAL A 24 -4.86 3.99 12.83
N ARG A 25 -4.71 2.65 12.84
CA ARG A 25 -4.40 1.88 14.05
C ARG A 25 -3.07 1.12 14.01
N ASP A 26 -2.42 1.11 12.85
CA ASP A 26 -1.19 0.40 12.57
C ASP A 26 -0.26 1.38 11.83
N GLU A 27 0.65 1.98 12.58
CA GLU A 27 1.59 2.99 12.09
C GLU A 27 2.53 2.39 11.04
N ASP A 28 3.04 1.19 11.25
CA ASP A 28 3.88 0.48 10.28
C ASP A 28 3.13 0.27 8.95
N PHE A 29 1.84 -0.06 9.00
CA PHE A 29 1.02 -0.15 7.79
C PHE A 29 0.75 1.21 7.14
N ALA A 30 0.57 2.27 7.93
CA ALA A 30 0.41 3.62 7.40
C ALA A 30 1.67 4.07 6.66
N ASP A 31 2.85 3.77 7.21
CA ASP A 31 4.16 4.06 6.65
C ASP A 31 4.35 3.29 5.34
N LEU A 32 4.00 2.01 5.33
CA LEU A 32 4.00 1.18 4.13
C LEU A 32 3.10 1.77 3.00
N CYS A 33 1.92 2.29 3.33
CA CYS A 33 1.07 2.97 2.35
C CYS A 33 1.70 4.28 1.83
N ARG A 34 2.39 5.04 2.70
CA ARG A 34 3.10 6.27 2.31
C ARG A 34 4.27 5.95 1.37
N ASP A 35 5.03 4.90 1.66
CA ASP A 35 6.15 4.46 0.84
C ASP A 35 5.68 4.00 -0.54
N PHE A 36 4.54 3.28 -0.61
CA PHE A 36 3.92 2.90 -1.88
C PHE A 36 3.49 4.12 -2.69
N ASP A 37 2.81 5.08 -2.04
CA ASP A 37 2.35 6.31 -2.71
C ASP A 37 3.54 7.12 -3.25
N LEU A 38 4.62 7.23 -2.48
CA LEU A 38 5.84 7.89 -2.89
C LEU A 38 6.50 7.16 -4.07
N ALA A 39 6.65 5.84 -4.01
CA ALA A 39 7.24 5.05 -5.09
C ALA A 39 6.46 5.19 -6.41
N VAL A 40 5.12 5.20 -6.36
CA VAL A 40 4.28 5.43 -7.55
C VAL A 40 4.45 6.84 -8.09
N SER A 41 4.53 7.85 -7.21
CA SER A 41 4.78 9.24 -7.61
C SER A 41 6.14 9.40 -8.29
N GLU A 42 7.20 8.85 -7.70
CA GLU A 42 8.55 8.87 -8.27
C GLU A 42 8.61 8.12 -9.60
N HIS A 43 8.00 6.93 -9.71
CA HIS A 43 7.91 6.20 -10.96
C HIS A 43 7.26 7.04 -12.08
N ARG A 44 6.17 7.76 -11.76
CA ARG A 44 5.51 8.68 -12.70
C ARG A 44 6.43 9.84 -13.10
N SER A 45 7.11 10.45 -12.14
CA SER A 45 8.08 11.52 -12.39
C SER A 45 9.20 11.06 -13.34
N TRP A 46 9.76 9.87 -13.10
CA TRP A 46 10.78 9.27 -13.97
C TRP A 46 10.26 8.90 -15.36
N SER A 47 8.96 8.62 -15.49
CA SER A 47 8.37 8.28 -16.79
C SER A 47 8.43 9.44 -17.80
N ASP A 48 8.45 10.69 -17.31
CA ASP A 48 8.57 11.90 -18.14
C ASP A 48 10.01 12.44 -18.23
N SER A 49 10.96 11.82 -17.52
CA SER A 49 12.36 12.24 -17.50
C SER A 49 13.07 12.03 -18.84
N LYS A 50 14.05 12.88 -19.13
CA LYS A 50 14.97 12.73 -20.28
C LYS A 50 16.36 12.24 -19.86
N ALA A 51 16.56 11.95 -18.58
CA ALA A 51 17.83 11.53 -18.05
C ALA A 51 18.20 10.11 -18.57
N PRO A 52 19.49 9.84 -18.80
CA PRO A 52 19.94 8.55 -19.35
C PRO A 52 19.60 7.37 -18.42
N GLU A 53 19.53 7.60 -17.11
CA GLU A 53 19.16 6.60 -16.10
C GLU A 53 17.64 6.33 -16.01
N ARG A 54 16.81 6.99 -16.82
CA ARG A 54 15.34 6.80 -16.81
C ARG A 54 14.93 5.33 -16.88
N GLY A 55 15.53 4.56 -17.78
CA GLY A 55 15.16 3.16 -17.97
C GLY A 55 15.45 2.32 -16.73
N GLU A 56 16.62 2.52 -16.12
CA GLU A 56 17.04 1.86 -14.88
C GLU A 56 16.10 2.25 -13.73
N ARG A 57 15.85 3.55 -13.52
CA ARG A 57 14.97 4.04 -12.46
C ARG A 57 13.55 3.54 -12.59
N LEU A 58 12.99 3.53 -13.80
CA LEU A 58 11.66 2.96 -14.03
C LEU A 58 11.61 1.48 -13.66
N SER A 59 12.65 0.70 -14.01
CA SER A 59 12.73 -0.71 -13.64
C SER A 59 12.83 -0.90 -12.12
N GLU A 60 13.68 -0.13 -11.44
CA GLU A 60 13.84 -0.19 -9.98
C GLU A 60 12.53 0.15 -9.25
N TYR A 61 11.90 1.26 -9.62
CA TYR A 61 10.63 1.66 -9.00
C TYR A 61 9.50 0.68 -9.32
N ALA A 62 9.46 0.09 -10.52
CA ALA A 62 8.47 -0.94 -10.84
C ALA A 62 8.60 -2.16 -9.93
N THR A 63 9.83 -2.64 -9.70
CA THR A 63 10.10 -3.73 -8.75
C THR A 63 9.68 -3.35 -7.32
N LEU A 64 10.09 -2.16 -6.85
CA LEU A 64 9.72 -1.68 -5.51
C LEU A 64 8.20 -1.56 -5.33
N ILE A 65 7.49 -1.04 -6.33
CA ILE A 65 6.03 -0.94 -6.32
C ILE A 65 5.38 -2.33 -6.18
N ASP A 66 5.87 -3.32 -6.93
CA ASP A 66 5.35 -4.69 -6.84
C ASP A 66 5.61 -5.34 -5.48
N GLU A 67 6.79 -5.11 -4.89
CA GLU A 67 7.14 -5.59 -3.56
C GLU A 67 6.24 -4.97 -2.47
N LEU A 68 6.13 -3.65 -2.46
CA LEU A 68 5.28 -2.90 -1.52
C LEU A 68 3.80 -3.28 -1.68
N LYS A 69 3.32 -3.46 -2.92
CA LYS A 69 1.96 -3.95 -3.19
C LYS A 69 1.74 -5.32 -2.56
N GLY A 70 2.71 -6.22 -2.68
CA GLY A 70 2.66 -7.54 -2.06
C GLY A 70 2.61 -7.47 -0.53
N GLU A 71 3.37 -6.56 0.08
CA GLU A 71 3.34 -6.33 1.53
C GLU A 71 1.99 -5.79 2.00
N ILE A 72 1.44 -4.80 1.31
CA ILE A 72 0.11 -4.24 1.61
C ILE A 72 -0.96 -5.33 1.52
N GLU A 73 -0.91 -6.17 0.49
CA GLU A 73 -1.86 -7.28 0.35
C GLU A 73 -1.76 -8.27 1.52
N ARG A 74 -0.54 -8.66 1.92
CA ARG A 74 -0.32 -9.54 3.08
C ARG A 74 -0.81 -8.92 4.38
N ALA A 75 -0.54 -7.63 4.61
CA ALA A 75 -1.00 -6.91 5.79
C ALA A 75 -2.53 -6.86 5.84
N LEU A 76 -3.19 -6.57 4.70
CA LEU A 76 -4.64 -6.59 4.60
C LEU A 76 -5.21 -7.99 4.89
N VAL A 77 -4.64 -9.06 4.34
CA VAL A 77 -5.09 -10.44 4.64
C VAL A 77 -4.92 -10.76 6.13
N THR A 78 -3.79 -10.40 6.72
CA THR A 78 -3.50 -10.65 8.14
C THR A 78 -4.48 -9.91 9.05
N ALA A 79 -4.81 -8.66 8.74
CA ALA A 79 -5.80 -7.88 9.47
C ALA A 79 -7.21 -8.53 9.43
N ASP A 80 -7.58 -9.20 8.32
CA ASP A 80 -8.82 -9.98 8.28
C ASP A 80 -8.76 -11.22 9.15
N VAL A 81 -7.63 -11.95 9.15
CA VAL A 81 -7.46 -13.16 9.97
C VAL A 81 -7.55 -12.84 11.47
N VAL A 82 -6.99 -11.71 11.91
CA VAL A 82 -7.12 -11.24 13.30
C VAL A 82 -8.56 -10.89 13.64
N HIS A 83 -9.31 -10.30 12.71
CA HIS A 83 -10.73 -9.98 12.89
C HIS A 83 -11.64 -11.22 12.87
N LEU A 84 -11.24 -12.29 12.16
CA LEU A 84 -11.94 -13.56 12.04
C LEU A 84 -11.71 -14.52 13.21
N LYS A 85 -10.85 -14.21 14.19
CA LYS A 85 -10.79 -14.99 15.42
C LYS A 85 -11.90 -14.51 16.36
N PRO A 86 -13.00 -15.28 16.54
CA PRO A 86 -13.90 -14.99 17.64
C PRO A 86 -13.14 -15.30 18.92
N HIS A 87 -13.11 -14.37 19.85
CA HIS A 87 -12.83 -14.68 21.24
C HIS A 87 -14.00 -15.53 21.76
N ALA A 88 -14.01 -16.81 21.40
CA ALA A 88 -14.83 -17.81 22.04
C ALA A 88 -14.22 -18.05 23.43
N SER A 89 -14.51 -17.14 24.36
CA SER A 89 -14.45 -17.45 25.78
C SER A 89 -15.37 -18.64 26.02
N ARG A 90 -14.78 -19.83 26.10
CA ARG A 90 -15.42 -20.98 26.72
C ARG A 90 -15.82 -20.56 28.13
N ARG A 91 -17.14 -20.53 28.36
CA ARG A 91 -17.74 -20.59 29.68
C ARG A 91 -17.11 -21.75 30.46
N ARG A 92 -16.63 -21.48 31.68
CA ARG A 92 -16.83 -22.33 32.85
C ARG A 92 -16.93 -21.45 34.09
#